data_AF-A0A976HG33-F1
#
_entry.id   AF-A0A976HG33-F1
#
_cell.length_a   1.000
_cell.length_b   1.000
_cell.length_c   1.000
_cell.angle_alpha   90.00
_cell.angle_beta   90.00
_cell.angle_gamma   90.00
#
_symmetry.space_group_name_H-M   'P 1'
#
loop_
_entity.id
_entity.type
_entity.pdbx_description
1 polymer ?
#
loop_
_entity_poly.entity_id
_entity_poly.type
_entity_poly.pdbx_seq_one_letter_code
_entity_poly.pdbx_strand_id
1 'polypeptide(L)' 'SEVYSIRIFQGVSQMAEYTANQPQFTYTAAMKVTDGLVGAFRVEVAQVSAQFGAGPYRSIEHAG' A
#
# COMPACT_ATOMS: atom_id res chain seq x y z
N SER A 1 -3.14 2.72 19.00
CA SER A 1 -3.05 1.78 17.88
C SER A 1 -2.39 2.49 16.74
N GLU A 2 -1.32 1.93 16.18
CA GLU A 2 -0.69 2.48 14.98
C GLU A 2 -1.36 1.84 13.77
N VAL A 3 -1.95 2.70 12.94
CA VAL A 3 -2.62 2.28 11.71
C VAL A 3 -1.75 2.75 10.55
N TYR A 4 -1.60 1.90 9.54
CA TYR A 4 -0.89 2.25 8.32
C TYR A 4 -1.84 2.11 7.14
N SER A 5 -1.87 3.12 6.27
CA SER A 5 -2.52 3.07 4.97
C SER A 5 -1.49 2.64 3.93
N ILE A 6 -1.81 1.59 3.18
CA ILE A 6 -0.96 1.05 2.12
C ILE A 6 -1.73 1.16 0.81
N ARG A 7 -1.20 1.89 -0.15
CA ARG A 7 -1.76 2.02 -1.50
C ARG A 7 -0.89 1.31 -2.50
N ILE A 8 -1.51 0.59 -3.41
CA ILE A 8 -0.85 -0.11 -4.51
C ILE A 8 -1.17 0.64 -5.79
N PHE A 9 -0.13 1.02 -6.53
CA PHE A 9 -0.24 1.69 -7.82
C PHE A 9 0.42 0.90 -8.92
N GLN A 10 -0.18 0.94 -10.10
CA GLN A 10 0.44 0.52 -11.34
C GLN A 10 0.41 1.69 -12.33
N GLY A 11 1.59 2.22 -12.64
CA GLY A 11 1.71 3.51 -13.30
C GLY A 11 1.08 4.61 -12.46
N VAL A 12 0.00 5.20 -12.96
CA VAL A 12 -0.77 6.26 -12.28
C VAL A 12 -2.08 5.76 -11.65
N SER A 13 -2.44 4.48 -11.87
CA SER A 13 -3.70 3.92 -11.41
C SER A 13 -3.53 3.27 -10.04
N GLN A 14 -4.39 3.63 -9.08
CA GLN A 14 -4.46 2.97 -7.78
C GLN A 14 -5.24 1.66 -7.93
N MET A 15 -4.56 0.54 -7.75
CA MET A 15 -5.13 -0.80 -7.89
C MET A 15 -5.81 -1.26 -6.60
N ALA A 16 -5.24 -0.92 -5.44
CA ALA A 16 -5.80 -1.32 -4.16
C ALA A 16 -5.38 -0.37 -3.03
N GLU A 17 -6.16 -0.36 -1.95
CA GLU A 17 -5.82 0.27 -0.68
C GLU A 17 -6.07 -0.73 0.46
N TYR A 18 -5.09 -0.87 1.34
CA TYR A 18 -5.11 -1.76 2.49
C TYR A 18 -4.82 -0.98 3.77
N THR A 19 -5.26 -1.53 4.89
CA THR A 19 -4.94 -1.01 6.22
C THR A 19 -4.22 -2.08 7.03
N ALA A 20 -3.11 -1.73 7.67
CA ALA A 20 -2.39 -2.60 8.61
C ALA A 20 -2.35 -1.98 10.01
N ASN A 21 -2.48 -2.81 11.04
CA ASN A 21 -2.38 -2.40 12.46
C ASN A 21 -1.00 -2.76 13.07
N GLN A 22 -0.06 -3.17 12.23
CA GLN A 22 1.30 -3.52 12.59
C GLN A 22 2.24 -2.89 11.55
N PRO A 23 3.50 -2.57 11.90
CA PRO A 23 4.50 -2.04 10.98
C PRO A 23 5.02 -3.09 9.99
N GLN A 24 4.18 -4.05 9.62
CA GLN A 24 4.46 -5.10 8.66
C GLN A 24 3.21 -5.32 7.80
N PHE A 25 3.42 -5.31 6.48
CA PHE A 25 2.40 -5.65 5.51
C PHE A 25 3.03 -6.54 4.44
N THR A 26 2.37 -7.66 4.13
CA THR A 26 2.81 -8.57 3.08
C THR A 26 1.79 -8.52 1.96
N TYR A 27 2.20 -7.97 0.81
CA TYR A 27 1.38 -7.99 -0.39
C TYR A 27 1.54 -9.34 -1.11
N THR A 28 0.69 -10.30 -0.73
CA THR A 28 0.82 -11.70 -1.18
C THR A 28 0.52 -11.87 -2.67
N ALA A 29 1.00 -12.95 -3.28
CA ALA A 29 0.70 -13.26 -4.68
C ALA A 29 -0.82 -13.38 -4.96
N ALA A 30 -1.58 -13.94 -4.02
CA ALA A 30 -3.04 -14.03 -4.15
C ALA A 30 -3.70 -12.64 -4.16
N MET A 31 -3.24 -11.72 -3.30
CA MET A 31 -3.73 -10.33 -3.30
C MET A 31 -3.41 -9.62 -4.62
N LYS A 32 -2.18 -9.78 -5.13
CA LYS A 32 -1.79 -9.23 -6.44
C LYS A 32 -2.72 -9.70 -7.57
N VAL A 33 -3.06 -10.99 -7.59
CA VAL A 33 -3.97 -11.56 -8.60
C VAL A 33 -5.40 -11.00 -8.43
N THR A 34 -5.89 -10.92 -7.20
CA THR A 34 -7.22 -10.35 -6.91
C THR A 34 -7.33 -8.87 -7.29
N ASP A 35 -6.27 -8.10 -7.06
CA ASP A 35 -6.21 -6.67 -7.40
C ASP A 35 -5.95 -6.41 -8.90
N GLY A 36 -5.77 -7.47 -9.70
CA GLY A 36 -5.49 -7.35 -11.13
C GLY A 36 -4.10 -6.80 -11.45
N LEU A 37 -3.15 -6.89 -10.52
CA LEU A 37 -1.81 -6.36 -10.68
C LEU A 37 -0.96 -7.19 -11.64
N VAL A 38 -0.33 -6.55 -12.61
CA VAL A 38 0.49 -7.21 -13.64
C VAL A 38 1.87 -6.55 -13.82
N GLY A 39 2.95 -7.22 -13.46
CA GLY A 39 4.31 -6.67 -13.61
C GLY A 39 4.65 -5.61 -12.55
N ALA A 40 5.40 -4.57 -12.96
CA ALA A 40 5.92 -3.55 -12.04
C ALA A 40 4.81 -2.74 -11.34
N PHE A 41 5.07 -2.38 -10.09
CA PHE A 41 4.14 -1.63 -9.26
C PHE A 41 4.88 -0.74 -8.26
N ARG A 42 4.14 0.24 -7.74
CA ARG A 42 4.57 1.11 -6.65
C ARG A 42 3.70 0.88 -5.44
N VAL A 43 4.32 0.79 -4.28
CA VAL A 43 3.63 0.79 -2.98
C VAL A 43 3.84 2.14 -2.32
N GLU A 44 2.77 2.73 -1.81
CA GLU A 44 2.85 3.94 -0.99
C GLU A 44 2.33 3.63 0.41
N VAL A 45 3.08 4.02 1.44
CA VAL A 45 2.73 3.76 2.84
C VAL A 45 2.70 5.05 3.63
N ALA A 46 1.62 5.29 4.39
CA ALA A 46 1.53 6.37 5.37
C ALA A 46 1.10 5.83 6.73
N GLN A 47 1.71 6.36 7.80
CA GLN A 47 1.20 6.15 9.15
C GLN A 47 -0.03 7.05 9.37
N VAL A 48 -1.08 6.49 9.95
CA VAL A 48 -2.36 7.15 10.19
C VAL A 48 -2.49 7.43 11.68
N SER A 49 -2.54 8.71 12.02
CA SER A 49 -2.85 9.20 13.35
C SER A 49 -4.36 9.26 13.54
N ALA A 50 -4.83 8.85 14.72
CA ALA A 50 -6.24 9.01 15.09
C ALA A 50 -6.66 10.49 15.23
N GLN A 51 -5.71 11.40 15.46
CA GLN A 51 -5.99 12.83 15.65
C GLN A 51 -5.79 13.65 14.38
N PHE A 52 -4.82 13.26 13.55
CA PHE A 52 -4.37 14.06 12.40
C PHE A 52 -4.61 13.40 11.04
N GLY A 53 -5.07 12.14 11.01
CA GLY A 53 -5.25 11.37 9.77
C GLY A 53 -3.93 10.82 9.21
N ALA A 54 -3.91 10.53 7.91
CA ALA A 54 -2.73 10.00 7.23
C ALA A 54 -1.60 11.04 7.14
N GLY A 55 -0.42 10.67 7.63
CA GLY A 55 0.81 11.42 7.41
C GLY A 55 1.31 11.34 5.96
N PRO A 56 2.53 11.83 5.68
CA PRO A 56 3.10 11.76 4.34
C PRO A 56 3.28 10.32 3.88
N TYR A 57 2.86 10.05 2.65
CA TYR A 57 3.12 8.76 2.01
C TYR A 57 4.57 8.65 1.58
N ARG A 58 5.16 7.49 1.84
CA ARG A 58 6.48 7.12 1.33
C ARG A 58 6.33 6.03 0.27
N SER A 59 6.98 6.24 -0.87
CA SER A 59 6.88 5.38 -2.04
C SER A 59 8.05 4.40 -2.13
N ILE A 60 7.74 3.18 -2.57
CA ILE A 60 8.70 2.11 -2.88
C ILE A 60 8.31 1.53 -4.24
N GLU A 61 9.26 1.46 -5.16
CA GLU A 61 9.06 0.83 -6.47
C GLU A 61 9.49 -0.64 -6.43
N HIS A 62 8.70 -1.51 -7.06
CA HIS A 62 9.02 -2.92 -7.22
C HIS A 62 9.00 -3.26 -8.71
N ALA A 63 10.17 -3.63 -9.23
CA ALA A 63 10.28 -4.29 -10.52
C ALA A 63 9.69 -5.70 -10.34
N GLY A 64 8.54 -5.95 -11.00
CA GLY A 64 7.80 -7.21 -10.87
C GLY A 64 8.58 -8.44 -11.33
#